data_AF-A0A3R9USZ4-F1
#
_entry.id   AF-A0A3R9USZ4-F1
#
_cell.length_a   1.000
_cell.length_b   1.000
_cell.length_c   1.000
_cell.angle_alpha   90.00
_cell.angle_beta   90.00
_cell.angle_gamma   90.00
#
_symmetry.space_group_name_H-M   'P 1'
#
loop_
_entity.id
_entity.type
_entity.pdbx_description
1 polymer ?
#
loop_
_entity_poly.entity_id
_entity_poly.type
_entity_poly.pdbx_seq_one_letter_code
_entity_poly.pdbx_strand_id
1 'polypeptide(L)'
;MRPVIPLLLLVVFSFFQSTTFAQTRQLRGTVQDAVTQTPVPFASVGVAGKPFGTVADSAGRFRFTLPDSVAGSVLVSCVGYATQRVPVAALHAGGAIRLKPLGQQLGAVTVRPGKVRTRTFGRTAASSFMTARLYTEPGLVSDELGKEQGTILPLTADCHLRDVNLFVAFNRFRAVTFRLLLYRVRQGQPAEPLPQPDIRFTVTQPRGWVKVDLLPYNLYLQGLKEVAVTVQWLQSEAQEGSPKAFGIAAVPLPGHSVFTRDKSQARWQQTTPGYLSLYLTADTYQAAGRRAEPGAASAVEDTLENYVVADSLKPLFFSGPTTALLTNPHHYGSNPAAGHSLQARGGKLYYEQYGQGPPLLLLHGNGQSIADFQLQIPELARQFTVIALDTRGQGRSQDFTTQDYSYELFADDVRQLLDTLRLRQVNILGWSDGGNTALSLALHHPEYVGRMAIMGANLFPTPEAIEPAVLARFQRQLRQAQARSSTSTETRLLRLLVQEPHFTLPQISTIQAPVLVLAGQHDVIREAHTRAMARALPHSRLRLLQDATHYAPQEVPEVFNKTVLEFLRQP
;
A
#
# COMPACT_ATOMS: atom_id res chain seq x y z
N MET A 1 -38.82 21.20 65.54
CA MET A 1 -38.56 21.15 64.08
C MET A 1 -37.07 20.94 63.87
N ARG A 2 -36.74 19.89 63.11
CA ARG A 2 -35.44 19.58 62.47
C ARG A 2 -34.99 20.73 61.55
N PRO A 3 -33.70 20.90 61.16
CA PRO A 3 -32.90 19.85 60.50
C PRO A 3 -31.39 19.82 60.85
N VAL A 4 -30.50 18.95 60.37
CA VAL A 4 -30.46 17.57 59.82
C VAL A 4 -28.94 17.23 59.85
N ILE A 5 -28.59 16.08 60.42
CA ILE A 5 -27.28 15.36 60.46
C ILE A 5 -27.14 14.52 59.15
N PRO A 6 -26.03 13.85 58.69
CA PRO A 6 -24.64 13.69 59.16
C PRO A 6 -23.49 13.78 58.11
N LEU A 7 -22.27 13.88 58.66
CA LEU A 7 -21.01 13.20 58.31
C LEU A 7 -21.15 11.83 57.56
N LEU A 8 -20.52 11.67 56.38
CA LEU A 8 -20.35 10.35 55.75
C LEU A 8 -18.89 10.08 55.33
N LEU A 9 -18.28 9.19 56.09
CA LEU A 9 -17.26 8.17 55.77
C LEU A 9 -16.47 8.30 54.45
N LEU A 10 -15.18 8.59 54.57
CA LEU A 10 -14.16 8.44 53.54
C LEU A 10 -13.54 7.03 53.69
N VAL A 11 -14.02 6.06 52.91
CA VAL A 11 -13.43 4.71 52.82
C VAL A 11 -12.23 4.78 51.86
N VAL A 12 -11.03 4.74 52.41
CA VAL A 12 -9.77 4.57 51.65
C VAL A 12 -9.57 3.08 51.41
N PHE A 13 -9.94 2.59 50.22
CA PHE A 13 -9.55 1.26 49.76
C PHE A 13 -8.09 1.29 49.29
N SER A 14 -7.19 0.74 50.11
CA SER A 14 -5.80 0.44 49.70
C SER A 14 -5.80 -0.77 48.77
N PHE A 15 -5.69 -0.55 47.46
CA PHE A 15 -5.30 -1.58 46.51
C PHE A 15 -3.77 -1.65 46.45
N PHE A 16 -3.17 -2.46 47.33
CA PHE A 16 -1.82 -3.00 47.09
C PHE A 16 -1.93 -4.04 45.98
N GLN A 17 -1.58 -3.67 44.74
CA GLN A 17 -1.33 -4.67 43.71
C GLN A 17 0.03 -5.31 43.97
N SER A 18 0.02 -6.55 44.45
CA SER A 18 1.17 -7.44 44.44
C SER A 18 1.55 -7.78 43.00
N THR A 19 2.60 -7.16 42.47
CA THR A 19 3.22 -7.59 41.21
C THR A 19 4.01 -8.89 41.45
N THR A 20 3.41 -10.03 41.14
CA THR A 20 4.12 -11.30 41.03
C THR A 20 5.00 -11.27 39.77
N PHE A 21 6.32 -11.22 39.95
CA PHE A 21 7.24 -11.43 38.83
C PHE A 21 7.12 -12.87 38.33
N ALA A 22 6.69 -13.06 37.08
CA ALA A 22 6.69 -14.38 36.45
C ALA A 22 8.15 -14.84 36.23
N GLN A 23 8.52 -15.99 36.81
CA GLN A 23 9.83 -16.61 36.57
C GLN A 23 9.93 -17.10 35.12
N THR A 24 11.08 -16.88 34.50
CA THR A 24 11.36 -17.27 33.10
C THR A 24 12.66 -18.04 33.02
N ARG A 25 12.70 -19.03 32.11
CA ARG A 25 13.89 -19.82 31.81
C ARG A 25 14.38 -19.55 30.39
N GLN A 26 15.69 -19.48 30.24
CA GLN A 26 16.33 -19.41 28.93
C GLN A 26 16.59 -20.82 28.39
N LEU A 27 16.14 -21.10 27.18
CA LEU A 27 16.42 -22.33 26.46
C LEU A 27 17.48 -22.05 25.40
N ARG A 28 18.45 -22.95 25.25
CA ARG A 28 19.52 -22.85 24.26
C ARG A 28 19.97 -24.23 23.80
N GLY A 29 20.52 -24.31 22.60
CA GLY A 29 21.06 -25.57 22.07
C GLY A 29 21.48 -25.44 20.62
N THR A 30 21.74 -26.57 19.98
CA THR A 30 22.10 -26.64 18.56
C THR A 30 21.21 -27.62 17.81
N VAL A 31 20.88 -27.34 16.56
CA VAL A 31 20.18 -28.27 15.66
C VAL A 31 21.19 -28.83 14.67
N GLN A 32 21.21 -30.15 14.55
CA GLN A 32 22.16 -30.90 13.73
C GLN A 32 21.41 -31.94 12.89
N ASP A 33 22.02 -32.32 11.78
CA ASP A 33 21.60 -33.45 10.98
C ASP A 33 21.87 -34.75 11.75
N ALA A 34 20.87 -35.65 11.82
CA ALA A 34 21.01 -36.89 12.58
C ALA A 34 22.03 -37.87 11.98
N VAL A 35 22.34 -37.75 10.70
CA VAL A 35 23.26 -38.62 9.96
C VAL A 35 24.64 -37.99 9.91
N THR A 36 24.76 -36.77 9.38
CA THR A 36 26.06 -36.12 9.16
C THR A 36 26.59 -35.38 10.38
N GLN A 37 25.75 -35.14 11.38
CA GLN A 37 26.03 -34.30 12.56
C GLN A 37 26.41 -32.85 12.25
N THR A 38 26.28 -32.42 11.00
CA THR A 38 26.52 -31.03 10.60
C THR A 38 25.39 -30.13 11.11
N PRO A 39 25.64 -28.84 11.38
CA PRO A 39 24.59 -27.91 11.76
C PRO A 39 23.46 -27.84 10.73
N VAL A 40 22.22 -27.76 11.22
CA VAL A 40 21.04 -27.46 10.39
C VAL A 40 20.71 -25.98 10.55
N PRO A 41 21.13 -25.11 9.62
CA PRO A 41 20.95 -23.69 9.75
C PRO A 41 19.47 -23.31 9.64
N PHE A 42 19.03 -22.34 10.45
CA PHE A 42 17.67 -21.78 10.39
C PHE A 42 16.53 -22.78 10.60
N ALA A 43 16.77 -23.83 11.39
CA ALA A 43 15.69 -24.67 11.92
C ALA A 43 14.77 -23.85 12.85
N SER A 44 13.46 -24.01 12.72
CA SER A 44 12.49 -23.40 13.63
C SER A 44 12.39 -24.23 14.91
N VAL A 45 12.45 -23.57 16.06
CA VAL A 45 12.30 -24.19 17.40
C VAL A 45 11.19 -23.47 18.13
N GLY A 46 10.10 -24.16 18.51
CA GLY A 46 9.00 -23.48 19.21
C GLY A 46 8.00 -24.41 19.86
N VAL A 47 7.08 -23.83 20.64
CA VAL A 47 6.05 -24.59 21.35
C VAL A 47 4.79 -24.66 20.51
N ALA A 48 4.27 -25.89 20.31
CA ALA A 48 3.09 -26.14 19.50
C ALA A 48 1.88 -25.30 19.96
N GLY A 49 1.30 -24.54 19.02
CA GLY A 49 0.13 -23.70 19.23
C GLY A 49 0.36 -22.45 20.08
N LYS A 50 1.60 -22.14 20.48
CA LYS A 50 1.91 -21.02 21.39
C LYS A 50 2.92 -20.06 20.74
N PRO A 51 2.92 -18.76 21.10
CA PRO A 51 3.82 -17.74 20.54
C PRO A 51 5.22 -17.78 21.18
N PHE A 52 5.75 -18.97 21.49
CA PHE A 52 7.08 -19.12 22.10
C PHE A 52 7.99 -19.93 21.18
N GLY A 53 9.15 -19.37 20.83
CA GLY A 53 10.12 -20.01 19.95
C GLY A 53 11.10 -19.03 19.32
N THR A 54 11.93 -19.55 18.43
CA THR A 54 12.91 -18.80 17.63
C THR A 54 13.32 -19.60 16.39
N VAL A 55 14.28 -19.08 15.63
CA VAL A 55 14.95 -19.74 14.52
C VAL A 55 16.43 -19.88 14.87
N ALA A 56 17.04 -21.01 14.50
CA ALA A 56 18.46 -21.23 14.68
C ALA A 56 19.32 -20.34 13.76
N ASP A 57 20.54 -20.01 14.15
CA ASP A 57 21.48 -19.27 13.31
C ASP A 57 22.06 -20.14 12.18
N SER A 58 23.01 -19.58 11.41
CA SER A 58 23.72 -20.29 10.33
C SER A 58 24.60 -21.45 10.83
N ALA A 59 24.92 -21.49 12.12
CA ALA A 59 25.64 -22.56 12.79
C ALA A 59 24.68 -23.51 13.57
N GLY A 60 23.38 -23.42 13.30
CA GLY A 60 22.34 -24.25 13.92
C GLY A 60 22.10 -23.95 15.40
N ARG A 61 22.66 -22.88 15.96
CA ARG A 61 22.48 -22.53 17.38
C ARG A 61 21.17 -21.77 17.56
N PHE A 62 20.44 -22.04 18.64
CA PHE A 62 19.22 -21.31 18.96
C PHE A 62 19.21 -20.88 20.43
N ARG A 63 18.46 -19.81 20.72
CA ARG A 63 18.22 -19.32 22.07
C ARG A 63 16.91 -18.56 22.16
N PHE A 64 16.08 -18.83 23.17
CA PHE A 64 14.87 -18.05 23.44
C PHE A 64 14.42 -18.21 24.90
N THR A 65 13.58 -17.28 25.37
CA THR A 65 13.04 -17.28 26.73
C THR A 65 11.67 -17.93 26.75
N LEU A 66 11.41 -18.74 27.77
CA LEU A 66 10.14 -19.43 27.98
C LEU A 66 9.68 -19.20 29.42
N PRO A 67 8.41 -18.80 29.68
CA PRO A 67 7.89 -18.73 31.03
C PRO A 67 7.86 -20.12 31.69
N ASP A 68 8.13 -20.21 33.00
CA ASP A 68 8.17 -21.49 33.70
C ASP A 68 6.79 -22.18 33.77
N SER A 69 5.71 -21.39 33.66
CA SER A 69 4.34 -21.90 33.53
C SER A 69 4.10 -22.70 32.24
N VAL A 70 4.98 -22.58 31.24
CA VAL A 70 4.86 -23.33 29.98
C VAL A 70 5.61 -24.65 30.10
N ALA A 71 4.90 -25.68 30.55
CA ALA A 71 5.36 -27.07 30.55
C ALA A 71 5.21 -27.74 29.16
N GLY A 72 5.95 -28.85 28.95
CA GLY A 72 5.77 -29.73 27.78
C GLY A 72 7.02 -29.94 26.93
N SER A 73 6.84 -29.91 25.61
CA SER A 73 7.89 -30.13 24.62
C SER A 73 7.96 -28.97 23.62
N VAL A 74 9.15 -28.72 23.08
CA VAL A 74 9.30 -27.91 21.88
C VAL A 74 9.24 -28.81 20.65
N LEU A 75 8.81 -28.24 19.53
CA LEU A 75 8.91 -28.80 18.20
C LEU A 75 10.08 -28.13 17.48
N VAL A 76 10.92 -28.96 16.87
CA VAL A 76 12.00 -28.51 16.00
C VAL A 76 11.71 -29.00 14.59
N SER A 77 11.65 -28.07 13.66
CA SER A 77 11.28 -28.35 12.26
C SER A 77 12.17 -27.57 11.31
N CYS A 78 12.59 -28.23 10.24
CA CYS A 78 13.28 -27.61 9.12
C CYS A 78 12.79 -28.24 7.82
N VAL A 79 12.73 -27.46 6.74
CA VAL A 79 12.39 -27.98 5.42
C VAL A 79 13.39 -29.07 5.03
N GLY A 80 12.90 -30.21 4.52
CA GLY A 80 13.71 -31.39 4.22
C GLY A 80 13.98 -32.32 5.42
N TYR A 81 13.45 -32.02 6.61
CA TYR A 81 13.66 -32.81 7.83
C TYR A 81 12.35 -33.19 8.51
N ALA A 82 12.35 -34.32 9.21
CA ALA A 82 11.23 -34.76 10.03
C ALA A 82 11.15 -33.88 11.28
N THR A 83 9.97 -33.31 11.55
CA THR A 83 9.73 -32.52 12.77
C THR A 83 9.98 -33.39 14.01
N GLN A 84 10.84 -32.91 14.90
CA GLN A 84 11.18 -33.60 16.13
C GLN A 84 10.54 -32.91 17.33
N ARG A 85 9.97 -33.70 18.24
CA ARG A 85 9.46 -33.23 19.53
C ARG A 85 10.50 -33.47 20.61
N VAL A 86 10.88 -32.43 21.34
CA VAL A 86 11.93 -32.50 22.38
C VAL A 86 11.38 -31.96 23.70
N PRO A 87 11.46 -32.71 24.81
CA PRO A 87 11.05 -32.22 26.13
C PRO A 87 11.84 -30.96 26.52
N VAL A 88 11.18 -29.96 27.10
CA VAL A 88 11.85 -28.69 27.46
C VAL A 88 13.01 -28.92 28.45
N ALA A 89 12.87 -29.89 29.36
CA ALA A 89 13.91 -30.25 30.33
C ALA A 89 15.24 -30.65 29.67
N ALA A 90 15.20 -31.26 28.48
CA ALA A 90 16.40 -31.69 27.75
C ALA A 90 17.18 -30.51 27.12
N LEU A 91 16.56 -29.33 27.04
CA LEU A 91 17.13 -28.14 26.37
C LEU A 91 17.75 -27.14 27.34
N HIS A 92 17.54 -27.30 28.64
CA HIS A 92 18.10 -26.39 29.63
C HIS A 92 19.64 -26.50 29.72
N ALA A 93 20.21 -27.65 29.31
CA ALA A 93 21.64 -27.94 29.38
C ALA A 93 22.44 -27.59 28.10
N GLY A 94 21.83 -26.99 27.06
CA GLY A 94 22.55 -26.70 25.81
C GLY A 94 22.73 -27.90 24.87
N GLY A 95 21.87 -28.92 24.97
CA GLY A 95 21.97 -30.15 24.18
C GLY A 95 21.77 -29.97 22.67
N ALA A 96 22.25 -30.94 21.89
CA ALA A 96 22.06 -31.00 20.45
C ALA A 96 20.77 -31.76 20.08
N ILE A 97 19.96 -31.16 19.21
CA ILE A 97 18.74 -31.72 18.64
C ILE A 97 19.08 -32.26 17.25
N ARG A 98 18.79 -33.54 17.00
CA ARG A 98 19.20 -34.25 15.79
C ARG A 98 18.01 -34.53 14.88
N LEU A 99 17.87 -33.73 13.83
CA LEU A 99 16.79 -33.88 12.86
C LEU A 99 17.11 -34.97 11.83
N LYS A 100 16.15 -35.86 11.59
CA LYS A 100 16.27 -36.89 10.56
C LYS A 100 15.89 -36.30 9.19
N PRO A 101 16.74 -36.38 8.16
CA PRO A 101 16.36 -35.98 6.81
C PRO A 101 15.14 -36.77 6.33
N LEU A 102 14.20 -36.10 5.67
CA LEU A 102 13.11 -36.73 4.94
C LEU A 102 13.56 -36.97 3.51
N GLY A 103 13.64 -38.23 3.10
CA GLY A 103 13.83 -38.57 1.68
C GLY A 103 12.61 -38.11 0.88
N GLN A 104 12.82 -37.20 -0.07
CA GLN A 104 11.77 -36.78 -0.99
C GLN A 104 11.70 -37.80 -2.13
N GLN A 105 10.67 -38.66 -2.15
CA GLN A 105 10.39 -39.45 -3.34
C GLN A 105 9.91 -38.50 -4.44
N LEU A 106 10.70 -38.39 -5.51
CA LEU A 106 10.29 -37.66 -6.70
C LEU A 106 9.12 -38.42 -7.35
N GLY A 107 7.95 -37.77 -7.40
CA GLY A 107 6.82 -38.28 -8.17
C GLY A 107 7.17 -38.34 -9.65
N ALA A 108 6.61 -39.30 -10.37
CA ALA A 108 6.82 -39.43 -11.81
C ALA A 108 6.45 -38.13 -12.54
N VAL A 109 7.39 -37.57 -13.30
CA VAL A 109 7.12 -36.42 -14.17
C VAL A 109 6.28 -36.90 -15.34
N THR A 110 4.98 -36.62 -15.30
CA THR A 110 4.12 -36.89 -16.45
C THR A 110 4.28 -35.75 -17.45
N VAL A 111 5.17 -35.93 -18.43
CA VAL A 111 5.30 -35.00 -19.56
C VAL A 111 4.09 -35.19 -20.46
N ARG A 112 3.23 -34.18 -20.55
CA ARG A 112 2.11 -34.15 -21.49
C ARG A 112 2.37 -33.08 -22.55
N PRO A 113 2.27 -33.40 -23.86
CA PRO A 113 2.30 -32.37 -24.88
C PRO A 113 1.07 -31.46 -24.72
N GLY A 114 1.30 -30.16 -24.59
CA GLY A 114 0.24 -29.17 -24.41
C GLY A 114 0.75 -27.74 -24.58
N LYS A 115 -0.13 -26.81 -24.95
CA LYS A 115 0.21 -25.39 -25.04
C LYS A 115 0.48 -24.87 -23.63
N VAL A 116 1.74 -24.51 -23.36
CA VAL A 116 2.15 -23.86 -22.12
C VAL A 116 1.75 -22.39 -22.18
N ARG A 117 1.10 -21.87 -21.13
CA ARG A 117 0.84 -20.44 -20.98
C ARG A 117 1.35 -19.96 -19.64
N THR A 118 2.22 -18.95 -19.64
CA THR A 118 2.65 -18.28 -18.42
C THR A 118 1.52 -17.43 -17.87
N ARG A 119 1.16 -17.65 -16.61
CA ARG A 119 0.13 -16.88 -15.90
C ARG A 119 0.68 -16.29 -14.62
N THR A 120 0.05 -15.22 -14.18
CA THR A 120 0.33 -14.59 -12.89
C THR A 120 -0.84 -14.84 -11.94
N PHE A 121 -0.53 -15.31 -10.73
CA PHE A 121 -1.51 -15.54 -9.68
C PHE A 121 -1.16 -14.69 -8.47
N GLY A 122 -2.10 -13.88 -8.02
CA GLY A 122 -1.89 -12.98 -6.89
C GLY A 122 -1.98 -11.51 -7.25
N ARG A 123 -1.48 -10.66 -6.38
CA ARG A 123 -1.55 -9.20 -6.52
C ARG A 123 -0.23 -8.64 -7.03
N THR A 124 -0.24 -8.13 -8.26
CA THR A 124 0.90 -7.46 -8.92
C THR A 124 0.98 -5.96 -8.65
N ALA A 125 0.00 -5.40 -7.94
CA ALA A 125 -0.01 -4.00 -7.57
C ALA A 125 0.80 -3.77 -6.28
N ALA A 126 1.72 -2.80 -6.31
CA ALA A 126 2.61 -2.46 -5.19
C ALA A 126 1.95 -1.63 -4.06
N SER A 127 0.63 -1.42 -4.13
CA SER A 127 -0.09 -0.55 -3.20
C SER A 127 0.05 -1.03 -1.74
N SER A 128 0.31 -0.11 -0.83
CA SER A 128 0.42 -0.33 0.62
C SER A 128 -0.68 0.47 1.34
N PHE A 129 -1.93 0.00 1.34
CA PHE A 129 -2.99 0.65 2.13
C PHE A 129 -2.90 0.22 3.60
N MET A 130 -2.39 -0.98 3.82
CA MET A 130 -1.96 -1.47 5.11
C MET A 130 -0.50 -1.91 4.96
N THR A 131 0.28 -1.70 6.00
CA THR A 131 1.53 -2.44 6.12
C THR A 131 1.24 -3.68 6.92
N ALA A 132 1.38 -4.83 6.26
CA ALA A 132 1.48 -6.10 6.93
C ALA A 132 2.84 -6.10 7.65
N ARG A 133 2.82 -5.66 8.91
CA ARG A 133 4.04 -5.53 9.72
C ARG A 133 4.53 -6.92 10.07
N LEU A 134 5.60 -7.32 9.42
CA LEU A 134 6.34 -8.49 9.85
C LEU A 134 7.14 -8.14 11.11
N TYR A 135 7.58 -6.88 11.24
CA TYR A 135 8.29 -6.42 12.42
C TYR A 135 8.28 -4.91 12.65
N THR A 136 8.16 -4.52 13.91
CA THR A 136 8.36 -3.14 14.41
C THR A 136 8.71 -3.19 15.90
N GLU A 137 9.76 -2.50 16.35
CA GLU A 137 10.06 -2.39 17.78
C GLU A 137 10.52 -1.01 18.22
N PRO A 138 9.94 -0.49 19.32
CA PRO A 138 10.62 0.37 20.27
C PRO A 138 11.04 -0.44 21.51
N GLY A 139 12.34 -0.65 21.73
CA GLY A 139 12.88 -1.06 23.04
C GLY A 139 12.77 -2.54 23.44
N LEU A 140 12.73 -3.50 22.52
CA LEU A 140 12.66 -4.93 22.85
C LEU A 140 14.05 -5.53 23.14
N VAL A 141 14.08 -6.51 24.04
CA VAL A 141 15.30 -7.18 24.56
C VAL A 141 15.72 -8.37 23.68
N SER A 142 14.88 -8.82 22.74
CA SER A 142 15.08 -10.05 21.93
C SER A 142 14.51 -9.90 20.52
N ASP A 143 15.07 -10.63 19.56
CA ASP A 143 14.61 -10.69 18.17
C ASP A 143 13.32 -11.51 17.99
N GLU A 144 12.44 -11.09 17.06
CA GLU A 144 11.16 -11.74 16.76
C GLU A 144 11.29 -12.87 15.72
N LEU A 145 12.45 -13.53 15.64
CA LEU A 145 12.72 -14.57 14.64
C LEU A 145 11.65 -15.67 14.64
N GLY A 146 11.34 -16.18 13.45
CA GLY A 146 10.30 -17.19 13.24
C GLY A 146 8.89 -16.62 13.04
N LYS A 147 8.72 -15.30 13.09
CA LYS A 147 7.48 -14.65 12.65
C LYS A 147 7.27 -14.87 11.16
N GLU A 148 6.02 -15.12 10.78
CA GLU A 148 5.66 -15.53 9.44
C GLU A 148 4.38 -14.88 8.97
N GLN A 149 4.33 -14.59 7.67
CA GLN A 149 3.24 -13.88 7.05
C GLN A 149 3.01 -14.34 5.62
N GLY A 150 1.75 -14.41 5.20
CA GLY A 150 1.42 -14.75 3.83
C GLY A 150 -0.01 -14.46 3.44
N THR A 151 -0.36 -14.92 2.24
CA THR A 151 -1.69 -14.82 1.66
C THR A 151 -2.05 -16.10 0.91
N ILE A 152 -3.34 -16.31 0.69
CA ILE A 152 -3.84 -17.37 -0.19
C ILE A 152 -4.01 -16.83 -1.61
N LEU A 153 -3.55 -17.61 -2.59
CA LEU A 153 -3.63 -17.33 -4.01
C LEU A 153 -4.49 -18.38 -4.71
N PRO A 154 -5.54 -18.00 -5.45
CA PRO A 154 -6.32 -18.95 -6.24
C PRO A 154 -5.50 -19.44 -7.44
N LEU A 155 -5.63 -20.72 -7.76
CA LEU A 155 -4.98 -21.38 -8.89
C LEU A 155 -6.04 -21.86 -9.87
N THR A 156 -5.81 -21.62 -11.16
CA THR A 156 -6.77 -21.97 -12.23
C THR A 156 -6.41 -23.25 -12.98
N ALA A 157 -5.20 -23.78 -12.76
CA ALA A 157 -4.66 -24.95 -13.45
C ALA A 157 -3.46 -25.51 -12.68
N ASP A 158 -3.07 -26.73 -13.03
CA ASP A 158 -1.78 -27.27 -12.62
C ASP A 158 -0.68 -26.41 -13.23
N CYS A 159 0.34 -26.08 -12.43
CA CYS A 159 1.34 -25.11 -12.85
C CYS A 159 2.75 -25.41 -12.33
N HIS A 160 3.74 -25.00 -13.13
CA HIS A 160 5.16 -25.00 -12.81
C HIS A 160 5.58 -23.60 -12.39
N LEU A 161 6.07 -23.44 -11.16
CA LEU A 161 6.37 -22.12 -10.60
C LEU A 161 7.65 -21.56 -11.20
N ARG A 162 7.60 -20.31 -11.67
CA ARG A 162 8.75 -19.58 -12.21
C ARG A 162 9.35 -18.64 -11.19
N ASP A 163 8.52 -17.82 -10.56
CA ASP A 163 8.97 -16.89 -9.53
C ASP A 163 7.86 -16.51 -8.56
N VAL A 164 8.26 -16.03 -7.38
CA VAL A 164 7.39 -15.32 -6.43
C VAL A 164 7.93 -13.91 -6.27
N ASN A 165 7.02 -12.94 -6.25
CA ASN A 165 7.34 -11.53 -6.12
C ASN A 165 6.57 -10.99 -4.92
N LEU A 166 7.26 -10.28 -4.05
CA LEU A 166 6.67 -9.59 -2.90
C LEU A 166 7.06 -8.12 -2.93
N PHE A 167 6.11 -7.24 -2.62
CA PHE A 167 6.42 -5.81 -2.53
C PHE A 167 6.76 -5.42 -1.10
N VAL A 168 8.01 -5.01 -0.91
CA VAL A 168 8.51 -4.46 0.35
C VAL A 168 7.98 -3.04 0.48
N ALA A 169 7.13 -2.80 1.47
CA ALA A 169 6.60 -1.47 1.78
C ALA A 169 7.67 -0.59 2.42
N PHE A 170 8.42 -1.15 3.37
CA PHE A 170 9.63 -0.55 3.92
C PHE A 170 10.54 -1.65 4.47
N ASN A 171 11.83 -1.39 4.40
CA ASN A 171 12.88 -2.13 5.06
C ASN A 171 13.84 -1.13 5.71
N ARG A 172 13.89 -1.16 7.04
CA ARG A 172 14.77 -0.29 7.84
C ARG A 172 15.99 -1.02 8.41
N PHE A 173 16.18 -2.26 7.97
CA PHE A 173 17.37 -3.05 8.22
C PHE A 173 18.35 -2.88 7.06
N ARG A 174 19.63 -3.14 7.32
CA ARG A 174 20.63 -3.26 6.25
C ARG A 174 20.33 -4.46 5.35
N ALA A 175 19.95 -5.59 5.96
CA ALA A 175 19.57 -6.81 5.27
C ALA A 175 18.59 -7.62 6.12
N VAL A 176 17.63 -8.30 5.48
CA VAL A 176 16.70 -9.24 6.13
C VAL A 176 16.58 -10.52 5.33
N THR A 177 16.78 -11.66 5.96
CA THR A 177 16.72 -12.98 5.31
C THR A 177 15.40 -13.68 5.64
N PHE A 178 14.71 -14.12 4.61
CA PHE A 178 13.44 -14.83 4.68
C PHE A 178 13.53 -16.23 4.10
N ARG A 179 12.64 -17.10 4.56
CA ARG A 179 12.31 -18.39 3.95
C ARG A 179 10.94 -18.30 3.28
N LEU A 180 10.84 -18.73 2.03
CA LEU A 180 9.56 -18.90 1.33
C LEU A 180 8.94 -20.25 1.70
N LEU A 181 7.65 -20.27 2.06
CA LEU A 181 6.91 -21.48 2.42
C LEU A 181 5.56 -21.51 1.69
N LEU A 182 5.24 -22.66 1.10
CA LEU A 182 3.99 -22.93 0.42
C LEU A 182 3.15 -23.92 1.25
N TYR A 183 1.85 -23.66 1.39
CA TYR A 183 0.94 -24.51 2.15
C TYR A 183 -0.27 -24.92 1.33
N ARG A 184 -0.79 -26.12 1.61
CA ARG A 184 -2.18 -26.46 1.28
C ARG A 184 -3.12 -25.56 2.06
N VAL A 185 -4.26 -25.25 1.45
CA VAL A 185 -5.33 -24.50 2.11
C VAL A 185 -6.43 -25.46 2.54
N ARG A 186 -6.89 -25.32 3.78
CA ARG A 186 -8.11 -25.98 4.28
C ARG A 186 -8.95 -24.95 5.03
N GLN A 187 -10.26 -24.95 4.77
CA GLN A 187 -11.20 -24.02 5.41
C GLN A 187 -10.74 -22.56 5.32
N GLY A 188 -10.12 -22.18 4.19
CA GLY A 188 -9.63 -20.81 3.96
C GLY A 188 -8.40 -20.41 4.78
N GLN A 189 -7.64 -21.35 5.36
CA GLN A 189 -6.42 -21.08 6.12
C GLN A 189 -5.23 -21.95 5.67
N PRO A 190 -3.98 -21.51 5.86
CA PRO A 190 -2.80 -22.35 5.64
C PRO A 190 -2.81 -23.56 6.58
N ALA A 191 -2.71 -24.76 6.00
CA ALA A 191 -2.76 -26.03 6.73
C ALA A 191 -1.38 -26.75 6.68
N GLU A 192 -1.25 -27.81 5.89
CA GLU A 192 0.00 -28.55 5.78
C GLU A 192 0.98 -27.89 4.80
N PRO A 193 2.29 -27.79 5.13
CA PRO A 193 3.29 -27.31 4.19
C PRO A 193 3.38 -28.28 3.00
N LEU A 194 3.55 -27.72 1.81
CA LEU A 194 3.83 -28.50 0.60
C LEU A 194 5.29 -28.98 0.62
N PRO A 195 5.58 -30.15 0.04
CA PRO A 195 6.96 -30.59 -0.15
C PRO A 195 7.71 -29.62 -1.07
N GLN A 196 8.78 -29.03 -0.56
CA GLN A 196 9.64 -28.09 -1.27
C GLN A 196 11.06 -28.15 -0.66
N PRO A 197 12.11 -27.70 -1.38
CA PRO A 197 13.40 -27.44 -0.79
C PRO A 197 13.37 -26.17 0.08
N ASP A 198 14.44 -25.94 0.84
CA ASP A 198 14.58 -24.72 1.63
C ASP A 198 14.96 -23.54 0.73
N ILE A 199 13.99 -22.67 0.46
CA ILE A 199 14.14 -21.52 -0.43
C ILE A 199 14.28 -20.28 0.43
N ARG A 200 15.49 -19.70 0.41
CA ARG A 200 15.85 -18.53 1.21
C ARG A 200 16.24 -17.36 0.31
N PHE A 201 15.89 -16.16 0.70
CA PHE A 201 16.25 -14.94 -0.03
C PHE A 201 16.48 -13.78 0.94
N THR A 202 17.30 -12.82 0.52
CA THR A 202 17.69 -11.66 1.34
C THR A 202 17.18 -10.38 0.71
N VAL A 203 16.60 -9.52 1.54
CA VAL A 203 16.10 -8.21 1.14
C VAL A 203 17.01 -7.13 1.72
N THR A 204 17.63 -6.35 0.83
CA THR A 204 18.50 -5.21 1.20
C THR A 204 17.90 -3.88 0.78
N GLN A 205 17.07 -3.87 -0.27
CA GLN A 205 16.40 -2.67 -0.75
C GLN A 205 15.45 -2.08 0.31
N PRO A 206 15.38 -0.75 0.44
CA PRO A 206 14.53 -0.07 1.43
C PRO A 206 13.04 -0.18 1.08
N ARG A 207 12.69 -0.35 -0.19
CA ARG A 207 11.31 -0.51 -0.71
C ARG A 207 11.39 -1.13 -2.11
N GLY A 208 10.30 -1.71 -2.59
CA GLY A 208 10.18 -2.19 -3.98
C GLY A 208 9.84 -3.67 -4.11
N TRP A 209 9.72 -4.14 -5.35
CA TRP A 209 9.52 -5.55 -5.63
C TRP A 209 10.80 -6.36 -5.39
N VAL A 210 10.67 -7.42 -4.60
CA VAL A 210 11.68 -8.47 -4.47
C VAL A 210 11.19 -9.67 -5.24
N LYS A 211 11.95 -10.06 -6.26
CA LYS A 211 11.71 -11.26 -7.05
C LYS A 211 12.55 -12.41 -6.52
N VAL A 212 11.91 -13.55 -6.29
CA VAL A 212 12.54 -14.82 -5.92
C VAL A 212 12.37 -15.78 -7.07
N ASP A 213 13.47 -16.11 -7.74
CA ASP A 213 13.47 -17.10 -8.83
C ASP A 213 13.21 -18.50 -8.27
N LEU A 214 12.21 -19.18 -8.84
CA LEU A 214 11.78 -20.50 -8.43
C LEU A 214 12.12 -21.59 -9.44
N LEU A 215 12.58 -21.23 -10.65
CA LEU A 215 12.96 -22.18 -11.70
C LEU A 215 14.01 -23.20 -11.23
N PRO A 216 15.06 -22.83 -10.45
CA PRO A 216 16.06 -23.80 -9.99
C PRO A 216 15.51 -24.88 -9.07
N TYR A 217 14.35 -24.65 -8.45
CA TYR A 217 13.74 -25.58 -7.49
C TYR A 217 12.68 -26.49 -8.12
N ASN A 218 12.33 -26.28 -9.40
CA ASN A 218 11.47 -27.16 -10.20
C ASN A 218 10.15 -27.53 -9.51
N LEU A 219 9.43 -26.52 -9.00
CA LEU A 219 8.24 -26.71 -8.18
C LEU A 219 6.97 -26.82 -9.01
N TYR A 220 6.21 -27.91 -8.82
CA TYR A 220 4.93 -28.15 -9.50
C TYR A 220 3.77 -28.18 -8.50
N LEU A 221 2.75 -27.36 -8.76
CA LEU A 221 1.50 -27.38 -8.03
C LEU A 221 0.45 -28.13 -8.86
N GLN A 222 0.06 -29.31 -8.40
CA GLN A 222 -0.90 -30.19 -9.08
C GLN A 222 -2.14 -30.46 -8.21
N GLY A 223 -3.31 -30.38 -8.82
CA GLY A 223 -4.59 -30.69 -8.17
C GLY A 223 -5.04 -29.67 -7.12
N LEU A 224 -4.40 -28.51 -7.04
CA LEU A 224 -4.71 -27.45 -6.07
C LEU A 224 -5.60 -26.37 -6.73
N LYS A 225 -6.65 -25.95 -6.02
CA LYS A 225 -7.49 -24.79 -6.41
C LYS A 225 -6.94 -23.46 -5.86
N GLU A 226 -6.08 -23.55 -4.86
CA GLU A 226 -5.50 -22.42 -4.16
C GLU A 226 -4.25 -22.90 -3.41
N VAL A 227 -3.35 -21.96 -3.12
CA VAL A 227 -2.12 -22.20 -2.36
C VAL A 227 -1.88 -21.04 -1.42
N ALA A 228 -1.47 -21.29 -0.18
CA ALA A 228 -0.99 -20.22 0.67
C ALA A 228 0.50 -20.01 0.43
N VAL A 229 0.90 -18.77 0.15
CA VAL A 229 2.29 -18.36 -0.05
C VAL A 229 2.69 -17.44 1.09
N THR A 230 3.72 -17.84 1.82
CA THR A 230 4.13 -17.19 3.07
C THR A 230 5.65 -16.98 3.08
N VAL A 231 6.10 -15.99 3.85
CA VAL A 231 7.51 -15.72 4.12
C VAL A 231 7.74 -15.71 5.63
N GLN A 232 8.74 -16.47 6.06
CA GLN A 232 9.15 -16.60 7.46
C GLN A 232 10.48 -15.89 7.67
N TRP A 233 10.56 -15.11 8.74
CA TRP A 233 11.75 -14.35 9.06
C TRP A 233 12.81 -15.20 9.77
N LEU A 234 14.01 -15.26 9.20
CA LEU A 234 15.12 -16.06 9.70
C LEU A 234 16.23 -15.25 10.37
N GLN A 235 16.59 -14.10 9.82
CA GLN A 235 17.71 -13.28 10.29
C GLN A 235 17.55 -11.82 9.85
N SER A 236 18.16 -10.89 10.57
CA SER A 236 18.27 -9.49 10.14
C SER A 236 19.58 -8.84 10.59
N GLU A 237 20.04 -7.86 9.83
CA GLU A 237 21.17 -6.99 10.15
C GLU A 237 20.63 -5.57 10.38
N ALA A 238 20.73 -5.07 11.61
CA ALA A 238 20.25 -3.74 11.96
C ALA A 238 21.10 -2.64 11.29
N GLN A 239 20.45 -1.53 10.96
CA GLN A 239 21.13 -0.30 10.57
C GLN A 239 21.29 0.59 11.81
N GLU A 240 22.50 1.08 12.05
CA GLU A 240 22.81 1.93 13.21
C GLU A 240 21.93 3.20 13.20
N GLY A 241 21.37 3.56 14.35
CA GLY A 241 20.47 4.71 14.49
C GLY A 241 19.07 4.56 13.85
N SER A 242 18.77 3.44 13.20
CA SER A 242 17.48 3.21 12.52
C SER A 242 16.50 2.40 13.38
N PRO A 243 15.19 2.75 13.42
CA PRO A 243 14.19 1.90 14.02
C PRO A 243 14.08 0.60 13.23
N LYS A 244 14.35 -0.54 13.88
CA LYS A 244 14.31 -1.86 13.27
C LYS A 244 12.87 -2.21 12.87
N ALA A 245 12.59 -2.17 11.58
CA ALA A 245 11.24 -2.36 11.06
C ALA A 245 11.25 -2.95 9.64
N PHE A 246 10.37 -3.92 9.39
CA PHE A 246 10.14 -4.47 8.06
C PHE A 246 8.65 -4.67 7.80
N GLY A 247 8.21 -4.28 6.61
CA GLY A 247 6.81 -4.29 6.22
C GLY A 247 6.59 -4.80 4.81
N ILE A 248 5.65 -5.73 4.66
CA ILE A 248 5.15 -6.17 3.36
C ILE A 248 3.89 -5.36 3.04
N ALA A 249 3.80 -4.87 1.81
CA ALA A 249 2.63 -4.13 1.39
C ALA A 249 1.39 -5.02 1.35
N ALA A 250 0.28 -4.50 1.85
CA ALA A 250 -1.02 -5.14 1.77
C ALA A 250 -2.13 -4.13 1.50
N VAL A 251 -3.28 -4.63 1.07
CA VAL A 251 -4.50 -3.84 0.92
C VAL A 251 -5.70 -4.56 1.52
N PRO A 252 -6.67 -3.85 2.11
CA PRO A 252 -7.91 -4.47 2.53
C PRO A 252 -8.75 -4.81 1.29
N LEU A 253 -8.71 -6.07 0.85
CA LEU A 253 -9.50 -6.56 -0.28
C LEU A 253 -10.54 -7.59 0.22
N PRO A 254 -11.85 -7.37 0.02
CA PRO A 254 -12.89 -8.33 0.37
C PRO A 254 -12.65 -9.70 -0.27
N GLY A 255 -12.91 -10.77 0.48
CA GLY A 255 -12.64 -12.15 0.03
C GLY A 255 -11.19 -12.61 0.16
N HIS A 256 -10.27 -11.72 0.56
CA HIS A 256 -8.87 -12.05 0.80
C HIS A 256 -8.49 -11.81 2.27
N SER A 257 -7.50 -12.55 2.75
CA SER A 257 -6.96 -12.38 4.10
C SER A 257 -5.43 -12.40 4.10
N VAL A 258 -4.85 -11.59 5.00
CA VAL A 258 -3.44 -11.74 5.39
C VAL A 258 -3.39 -12.70 6.57
N PHE A 259 -2.49 -13.68 6.50
CA PHE A 259 -2.25 -14.63 7.57
C PHE A 259 -0.94 -14.30 8.24
N THR A 260 -0.92 -14.30 9.57
CA THR A 260 0.29 -14.07 10.36
C THR A 260 0.38 -15.06 11.51
N ARG A 261 1.60 -15.36 11.96
CA ARG A 261 1.83 -16.04 13.23
C ARG A 261 3.14 -15.54 13.82
N ASP A 262 3.16 -15.31 15.12
CA ASP A 262 4.33 -14.69 15.76
C ASP A 262 5.54 -15.64 15.84
N LYS A 263 5.30 -16.96 15.84
CA LYS A 263 6.33 -18.01 15.75
C LYS A 263 5.87 -19.14 14.84
N SER A 264 6.81 -19.89 14.27
CA SER A 264 6.58 -21.00 13.33
C SER A 264 5.60 -22.08 13.82
N GLN A 265 5.40 -22.18 15.14
CA GLN A 265 4.51 -23.15 15.77
C GLN A 265 3.23 -22.53 16.37
N ALA A 266 3.09 -21.20 16.30
CA ALA A 266 1.89 -20.51 16.79
C ALA A 266 0.70 -20.72 15.83
N ARG A 267 -0.50 -20.53 16.35
CA ARG A 267 -1.73 -20.56 15.54
C ARG A 267 -1.72 -19.39 14.55
N TRP A 268 -2.29 -19.61 13.37
CA TRP A 268 -2.53 -18.56 12.40
C TRP A 268 -3.53 -17.54 12.94
N GLN A 269 -3.16 -16.27 12.79
CA GLN A 269 -4.02 -15.11 12.97
C GLN A 269 -4.40 -14.62 11.58
N GLN A 270 -5.70 -14.43 11.36
CA GLN A 270 -6.25 -14.00 10.09
C GLN A 270 -6.70 -12.54 10.19
N THR A 271 -6.25 -11.72 9.25
CA THR A 271 -6.68 -10.33 9.12
C THR A 271 -7.47 -10.18 7.83
N THR A 272 -8.76 -9.87 7.98
CA THR A 272 -9.72 -9.73 6.87
C THR A 272 -10.49 -8.40 7.02
N PRO A 273 -10.69 -7.63 5.94
CA PRO A 273 -10.14 -7.84 4.60
C PRO A 273 -8.62 -7.55 4.54
N GLY A 274 -7.87 -8.32 3.76
CA GLY A 274 -6.43 -8.13 3.63
C GLY A 274 -5.82 -8.95 2.50
N TYR A 275 -5.00 -8.35 1.65
CA TYR A 275 -4.31 -9.06 0.57
C TYR A 275 -2.90 -8.52 0.41
N LEU A 276 -1.90 -9.38 0.60
CA LEU A 276 -0.52 -8.99 0.38
C LEU A 276 -0.30 -8.63 -1.09
N SER A 277 0.51 -7.62 -1.33
CA SER A 277 1.09 -7.32 -2.64
C SER A 277 2.17 -8.36 -2.93
N LEU A 278 1.70 -9.58 -3.21
CA LEU A 278 2.47 -10.77 -3.46
C LEU A 278 1.80 -11.53 -4.61
N TYR A 279 2.61 -11.97 -5.57
CA TYR A 279 2.15 -12.80 -6.68
C TYR A 279 3.20 -13.84 -7.06
N LEU A 280 2.75 -14.93 -7.70
CA LEU A 280 3.59 -15.91 -8.36
C LEU A 280 3.37 -15.83 -9.86
N THR A 281 4.44 -16.04 -10.64
CA THR A 281 4.30 -16.37 -12.06
C THR A 281 4.57 -17.86 -12.24
N ALA A 282 3.76 -18.50 -13.09
CA ALA A 282 3.84 -19.93 -13.29
C ALA A 282 3.41 -20.31 -14.71
N ASP A 283 4.05 -21.33 -15.25
CA ASP A 283 3.68 -21.94 -16.51
C ASP A 283 2.53 -22.92 -16.26
N THR A 284 1.38 -22.65 -16.88
CA THR A 284 0.15 -23.44 -16.71
C THR A 284 0.00 -24.46 -17.82
N TYR A 285 -0.48 -25.64 -17.43
CA TYR A 285 -0.79 -26.73 -18.34
C TYR A 285 -2.31 -26.89 -18.41
N GLN A 286 -2.91 -26.69 -19.58
CA GLN A 286 -4.31 -27.06 -19.77
C GLN A 286 -4.40 -28.58 -19.80
N ALA A 287 -4.90 -29.20 -18.74
CA ALA A 287 -5.33 -30.57 -18.78
C ALA A 287 -6.55 -30.69 -19.69
N ALA A 288 -6.39 -31.29 -20.86
CA ALA A 288 -7.52 -31.80 -21.63
C ALA A 288 -8.32 -32.75 -20.72
N GLY A 289 -9.51 -32.34 -20.26
CA GLY A 289 -10.46 -33.25 -19.60
C GLY A 289 -10.96 -32.91 -18.20
N ARG A 290 -10.87 -31.68 -17.68
CA ARG A 290 -11.79 -31.29 -16.58
C ARG A 290 -13.10 -30.77 -17.16
N ARG A 291 -14.12 -31.65 -17.11
CA ARG A 291 -15.53 -31.43 -17.43
C ARG A 291 -15.99 -30.06 -16.94
N ALA A 292 -16.52 -29.26 -17.85
CA ALA A 292 -17.31 -28.08 -17.52
C ALA A 292 -18.59 -28.53 -16.79
N GLU A 293 -18.86 -27.92 -15.64
CA GLU A 293 -20.20 -27.84 -15.08
C GLU A 293 -21.01 -26.83 -15.94
N PRO A 294 -22.26 -27.13 -16.33
CA PRO A 294 -23.02 -26.29 -17.25
C PRO A 294 -23.82 -25.17 -16.56
N GLY A 295 -23.82 -23.98 -17.18
CA GLY A 295 -24.76 -22.86 -16.94
C GLY A 295 -24.10 -21.63 -16.28
N ALA A 296 -24.12 -20.41 -16.80
CA ALA A 296 -24.92 -19.80 -17.86
C ALA A 296 -24.07 -18.83 -18.70
N ALA A 297 -24.47 -18.69 -19.97
CA ALA A 297 -23.79 -17.97 -21.02
C ALA A 297 -23.53 -16.48 -20.72
N SER A 298 -22.34 -16.00 -21.09
CA SER A 298 -22.23 -14.86 -22.01
C SER A 298 -20.87 -14.89 -22.71
N ALA A 299 -20.88 -14.42 -23.96
CA ALA A 299 -19.96 -14.76 -25.02
C ALA A 299 -18.50 -14.39 -24.77
N VAL A 300 -17.63 -15.26 -25.26
CA VAL A 300 -16.20 -15.03 -25.47
C VAL A 300 -16.03 -14.44 -26.87
N GLU A 301 -15.35 -13.31 -26.95
CA GLU A 301 -14.53 -12.82 -28.08
C GLU A 301 -13.60 -11.76 -27.46
N ASP A 302 -12.44 -12.13 -26.94
CA ASP A 302 -11.14 -12.40 -27.55
C ASP A 302 -10.32 -11.15 -27.94
N THR A 303 -9.07 -11.18 -27.48
CA THR A 303 -7.89 -10.33 -27.76
C THR A 303 -7.83 -8.87 -27.25
N LEU A 304 -6.99 -8.67 -26.22
CA LEU A 304 -5.80 -7.80 -26.23
C LEU A 304 -5.03 -7.99 -24.90
N GLU A 305 -4.30 -9.10 -24.80
CA GLU A 305 -3.19 -9.26 -23.84
C GLU A 305 -2.00 -8.40 -24.26
N ASN A 306 -1.25 -7.92 -23.26
CA ASN A 306 0.01 -7.16 -23.29
C ASN A 306 -0.09 -5.63 -23.26
N TYR A 307 -0.27 -5.07 -22.06
CA TYR A 307 0.37 -3.81 -21.71
C TYR A 307 0.91 -3.88 -20.28
N VAL A 308 2.24 -3.85 -20.15
CA VAL A 308 2.93 -3.61 -18.88
C VAL A 308 2.66 -2.16 -18.50
N VAL A 309 2.00 -1.98 -17.36
CA VAL A 309 1.70 -0.68 -16.76
C VAL A 309 3.01 -0.14 -16.20
N ALA A 310 3.52 0.98 -16.73
CA ALA A 310 4.70 1.63 -16.17
C ALA A 310 4.48 1.91 -14.66
N ASP A 311 5.54 1.80 -13.85
CA ASP A 311 5.50 2.04 -12.39
C ASP A 311 4.89 3.38 -11.99
N SER A 312 4.86 4.25 -12.99
CA SER A 312 4.35 5.60 -12.93
C SER A 312 2.86 5.69 -12.59
N LEU A 313 2.11 4.59 -12.71
CA LEU A 313 0.66 4.63 -12.73
C LEU A 313 -0.09 4.22 -11.48
N LYS A 314 0.62 3.69 -10.50
CA LYS A 314 0.01 3.14 -9.27
C LYS A 314 -0.67 4.18 -8.36
N PRO A 315 -0.43 5.50 -8.49
CA PRO A 315 -1.15 6.50 -7.71
C PRO A 315 -2.65 6.67 -8.00
N LEU A 316 -3.08 6.61 -9.26
CA LEU A 316 -4.46 7.00 -9.59
C LEU A 316 -5.53 5.99 -9.11
N PHE A 317 -5.13 4.88 -8.48
CA PHE A 317 -5.99 3.77 -8.04
C PHE A 317 -6.90 4.08 -6.83
N PHE A 318 -6.89 5.32 -6.31
CA PHE A 318 -7.74 5.78 -5.22
C PHE A 318 -8.98 6.51 -5.76
N SER A 319 -10.11 5.81 -5.77
CA SER A 319 -11.43 6.43 -5.67
C SER A 319 -11.94 6.06 -4.27
N GLY A 320 -11.65 6.94 -3.31
CA GLY A 320 -11.89 6.79 -1.87
C GLY A 320 -10.85 7.64 -1.11
N PRO A 321 -11.23 8.32 -0.01
CA PRO A 321 -10.50 9.46 0.52
C PRO A 321 -9.07 9.07 0.91
N THR A 322 -8.08 9.65 0.23
CA THR A 322 -6.63 9.56 0.44
C THR A 322 -6.15 10.28 1.71
N THR A 323 -6.97 10.32 2.76
CA THR A 323 -6.68 11.09 3.98
C THR A 323 -6.40 10.23 5.20
N ALA A 324 -6.35 8.89 5.08
CA ALA A 324 -6.24 7.99 6.23
C ALA A 324 -4.83 7.41 6.52
N LEU A 325 -3.76 7.92 5.89
CA LEU A 325 -2.38 7.45 6.13
C LEU A 325 -1.43 8.51 6.70
N LEU A 326 -1.89 9.76 6.80
CA LEU A 326 -1.24 10.82 7.54
C LEU A 326 -2.16 11.19 8.70
N THR A 327 -1.64 11.30 9.92
CA THR A 327 -2.38 11.96 10.98
C THR A 327 -2.60 13.40 10.50
N ASN A 328 -3.86 13.86 10.44
CA ASN A 328 -4.23 15.25 10.17
C ASN A 328 -4.49 15.98 11.51
N PRO A 329 -3.44 16.27 12.32
CA PRO A 329 -3.60 16.80 13.67
C PRO A 329 -4.22 18.21 13.69
N HIS A 330 -4.16 18.92 12.56
CA HIS A 330 -4.70 20.27 12.41
C HIS A 330 -6.13 20.29 11.85
N HIS A 331 -6.73 19.11 11.64
CA HIS A 331 -8.10 18.95 11.15
C HIS A 331 -8.37 19.66 9.82
N TYR A 332 -7.36 19.80 8.93
CA TYR A 332 -7.54 20.36 7.59
C TYR A 332 -8.69 19.66 6.84
N GLY A 333 -9.47 20.41 6.08
CA GLY A 333 -10.72 19.93 5.46
C GLY A 333 -11.86 19.72 6.46
N SER A 334 -11.64 20.02 7.73
CA SER A 334 -12.67 19.95 8.76
C SER A 334 -12.59 21.00 9.87
N ASN A 335 -11.72 22.00 9.72
CA ASN A 335 -11.32 22.91 10.77
C ASN A 335 -12.37 24.03 10.95
N PRO A 336 -13.10 24.08 12.09
CA PRO A 336 -14.16 25.06 12.28
C PRO A 336 -13.66 26.50 12.44
N ALA A 337 -12.39 26.70 12.82
CA ALA A 337 -11.82 28.04 13.02
C ALA A 337 -11.33 28.68 11.70
N ALA A 338 -10.97 27.85 10.73
CA ALA A 338 -10.49 28.29 9.42
C ALA A 338 -11.52 28.08 8.30
N GLY A 339 -12.55 27.27 8.56
CA GLY A 339 -13.53 26.80 7.58
C GLY A 339 -14.64 27.79 7.32
N HIS A 340 -14.92 27.99 6.04
CA HIS A 340 -15.95 28.86 5.52
C HIS A 340 -16.80 28.12 4.49
N SER A 341 -18.01 28.61 4.24
CA SER A 341 -18.88 28.10 3.18
C SER A 341 -19.37 29.23 2.31
N LEU A 342 -19.40 28.98 1.00
CA LEU A 342 -19.91 29.87 -0.02
C LEU A 342 -21.06 29.19 -0.76
N GLN A 343 -22.14 29.91 -0.99
CA GLN A 343 -23.18 29.45 -1.90
C GLN A 343 -22.71 29.63 -3.33
N ALA A 344 -22.66 28.52 -4.07
CA ALA A 344 -22.39 28.51 -5.49
C ALA A 344 -23.68 28.15 -6.24
N ARG A 345 -23.76 28.48 -7.53
CA ARG A 345 -24.95 28.11 -8.32
C ARG A 345 -25.15 26.58 -8.27
N GLY A 346 -26.26 26.14 -7.70
CA GLY A 346 -26.63 24.72 -7.58
C GLY A 346 -25.77 23.91 -6.58
N GLY A 347 -24.98 24.55 -5.72
CA GLY A 347 -24.10 23.86 -4.78
C GLY A 347 -23.64 24.74 -3.62
N LYS A 348 -22.83 24.18 -2.73
CA LYS A 348 -22.21 24.91 -1.62
C LYS A 348 -20.73 24.51 -1.56
N LEU A 349 -19.85 25.49 -1.67
CA LEU A 349 -18.41 25.29 -1.63
C LEU A 349 -17.88 25.49 -0.21
N TYR A 350 -17.04 24.58 0.25
CA TYR A 350 -16.29 24.69 1.49
C TYR A 350 -14.84 25.06 1.18
N TYR A 351 -14.30 26.03 1.91
CA TYR A 351 -12.90 26.39 1.81
C TYR A 351 -12.34 26.73 3.19
N GLU A 352 -11.03 26.61 3.35
CA GLU A 352 -10.31 26.99 4.57
C GLU A 352 -9.27 28.07 4.27
N GLN A 353 -9.06 28.98 5.23
CA GLN A 353 -8.04 30.03 5.13
C GLN A 353 -6.97 29.92 6.22
N TYR A 354 -5.70 30.02 5.82
CA TYR A 354 -4.54 29.93 6.71
C TYR A 354 -3.47 30.96 6.37
N GLY A 355 -2.76 31.44 7.39
CA GLY A 355 -1.61 32.33 7.20
C GLY A 355 -1.99 33.76 6.85
N GLN A 356 -0.96 34.54 6.48
CA GLN A 356 -1.07 35.93 6.06
C GLN A 356 -0.05 36.18 4.95
N GLY A 357 -0.37 37.09 4.02
CA GLY A 357 0.49 37.43 2.87
C GLY A 357 -0.26 37.40 1.55
N PRO A 358 0.45 37.37 0.40
CA PRO A 358 -0.18 37.26 -0.92
C PRO A 358 -1.13 36.04 -0.99
N PRO A 359 -2.25 36.13 -1.71
CA PRO A 359 -3.22 35.04 -1.77
C PRO A 359 -2.67 33.86 -2.58
N LEU A 360 -2.86 32.65 -2.05
CA LEU A 360 -2.47 31.39 -2.69
C LEU A 360 -3.64 30.39 -2.62
N LEU A 361 -4.22 30.06 -3.76
CA LEU A 361 -5.30 29.09 -3.90
C LEU A 361 -4.73 27.67 -4.03
N LEU A 362 -5.23 26.72 -3.23
CA LEU A 362 -4.92 25.31 -3.35
C LEU A 362 -6.11 24.54 -3.93
N LEU A 363 -5.87 23.77 -4.99
CA LEU A 363 -6.87 22.95 -5.68
C LEU A 363 -6.42 21.49 -5.67
N HIS A 364 -7.20 20.62 -5.03
CA HIS A 364 -6.88 19.19 -4.86
C HIS A 364 -7.27 18.37 -6.10
N GLY A 365 -6.84 17.11 -6.14
CA GLY A 365 -7.15 16.14 -7.21
C GLY A 365 -8.52 15.47 -7.09
N ASN A 366 -8.89 14.64 -8.07
CA ASN A 366 -10.14 13.88 -8.04
C ASN A 366 -10.19 12.92 -6.84
N GLY A 367 -11.33 12.84 -6.15
CA GLY A 367 -11.54 11.99 -4.98
C GLY A 367 -10.81 12.47 -3.71
N GLN A 368 -10.17 13.64 -3.76
CA GLN A 368 -9.42 14.24 -2.65
C GLN A 368 -10.24 15.34 -1.93
N SER A 369 -9.58 16.04 -1.01
CA SER A 369 -10.08 17.18 -0.24
C SER A 369 -8.94 18.11 0.17
N ILE A 370 -9.25 19.21 0.85
CA ILE A 370 -8.27 20.10 1.50
C ILE A 370 -7.28 19.33 2.38
N ALA A 371 -7.71 18.25 3.04
CA ALA A 371 -6.87 17.47 3.93
C ALA A 371 -5.70 16.77 3.22
N ASP A 372 -5.77 16.58 1.90
CA ASP A 372 -4.68 16.00 1.12
C ASP A 372 -3.47 16.94 1.02
N PHE A 373 -3.66 18.24 1.26
CA PHE A 373 -2.62 19.26 1.37
C PHE A 373 -2.06 19.45 2.79
N GLN A 374 -2.31 18.52 3.72
CA GLN A 374 -1.86 18.67 5.12
C GLN A 374 -0.34 18.85 5.30
N LEU A 375 0.47 18.41 4.31
CA LEU A 375 1.92 18.60 4.31
C LEU A 375 2.36 19.90 3.59
N GLN A 376 1.46 20.55 2.87
CA GLN A 376 1.70 21.79 2.12
C GLN A 376 1.24 23.01 2.92
N ILE A 377 0.03 22.96 3.49
CA ILE A 377 -0.61 24.11 4.16
C ILE A 377 0.29 24.72 5.26
N PRO A 378 0.89 23.95 6.19
CA PRO A 378 1.73 24.54 7.25
C PRO A 378 2.94 25.32 6.71
N GLU A 379 3.57 24.83 5.64
CA GLU A 379 4.76 25.46 5.06
C GLU A 379 4.41 26.68 4.21
N LEU A 380 3.33 26.61 3.44
CA LEU A 380 2.85 27.69 2.58
C LEU A 380 2.23 28.84 3.38
N ALA A 381 1.47 28.53 4.44
CA ALA A 381 0.81 29.52 5.30
C ALA A 381 1.77 30.42 6.09
N ARG A 382 3.07 30.07 6.15
CA ARG A 382 4.11 30.94 6.72
C ARG A 382 4.33 32.22 5.92
N GLN A 383 3.89 32.27 4.67
CA GLN A 383 4.21 33.36 3.74
C GLN A 383 3.06 33.81 2.86
N PHE A 384 2.04 32.98 2.73
CA PHE A 384 0.87 33.25 1.90
C PHE A 384 -0.39 33.22 2.76
N THR A 385 -1.40 33.96 2.31
CA THR A 385 -2.78 33.68 2.70
C THR A 385 -3.27 32.50 1.88
N VAL A 386 -3.13 31.29 2.43
CA VAL A 386 -3.53 30.04 1.79
C VAL A 386 -5.04 29.91 1.85
N ILE A 387 -5.66 29.74 0.68
CA ILE A 387 -7.09 29.49 0.48
C ILE A 387 -7.20 28.08 -0.09
N ALA A 388 -7.55 27.10 0.73
CA ALA A 388 -7.69 25.72 0.27
C ALA A 388 -9.16 25.42 0.01
N LEU A 389 -9.49 25.02 -1.21
CA LEU A 389 -10.87 24.78 -1.66
C LEU A 389 -11.16 23.28 -1.78
N ASP A 390 -12.25 22.83 -1.17
CA ASP A 390 -12.88 21.57 -1.57
C ASP A 390 -13.68 21.84 -2.84
N THR A 391 -13.29 21.23 -3.96
CA THR A 391 -14.01 21.42 -5.24
C THR A 391 -15.41 20.81 -5.18
N ARG A 392 -16.32 21.30 -6.03
CA ARG A 392 -17.74 20.90 -6.03
C ARG A 392 -17.91 19.37 -5.99
N GLY A 393 -18.76 18.90 -5.08
CA GLY A 393 -19.06 17.48 -4.89
C GLY A 393 -17.96 16.67 -4.18
N GLN A 394 -16.89 17.31 -3.72
CA GLN A 394 -15.75 16.67 -3.07
C GLN A 394 -15.51 17.28 -1.69
N GLY A 395 -14.81 16.55 -0.81
CA GLY A 395 -14.60 16.95 0.58
C GLY A 395 -15.91 17.34 1.30
N ARG A 396 -15.97 18.57 1.82
CA ARG A 396 -17.17 19.16 2.45
C ARG A 396 -18.04 19.98 1.51
N SER A 397 -17.63 20.15 0.26
CA SER A 397 -18.43 20.82 -0.77
C SER A 397 -19.57 19.94 -1.24
N GLN A 398 -20.73 20.56 -1.47
CA GLN A 398 -21.96 19.90 -1.85
C GLN A 398 -22.38 20.35 -3.24
N ASP A 399 -22.92 19.43 -4.02
CA ASP A 399 -23.54 19.70 -5.30
C ASP A 399 -24.98 19.19 -5.25
N PHE A 400 -25.93 20.09 -5.48
CA PHE A 400 -27.35 19.80 -5.45
C PHE A 400 -27.91 19.55 -6.85
N THR A 401 -27.05 19.57 -7.87
CA THR A 401 -27.40 19.25 -9.25
C THR A 401 -27.13 17.78 -9.58
N THR A 402 -27.57 17.36 -10.76
CA THR A 402 -27.27 16.05 -11.37
C THR A 402 -26.47 16.17 -12.66
N GLN A 403 -26.03 17.39 -13.01
CA GLN A 403 -25.26 17.66 -14.22
C GLN A 403 -23.85 17.09 -14.08
N ASP A 404 -23.27 16.71 -15.22
CA ASP A 404 -21.88 16.25 -15.27
C ASP A 404 -20.91 17.37 -14.95
N TYR A 405 -19.79 17.00 -14.33
CA TYR A 405 -18.73 17.95 -14.01
C TYR A 405 -17.89 18.22 -15.26
N SER A 406 -17.41 19.46 -15.37
CA SER A 406 -16.37 19.87 -16.30
C SER A 406 -15.37 20.77 -15.57
N TYR A 407 -14.17 20.95 -16.13
CA TYR A 407 -13.17 21.82 -15.51
C TYR A 407 -13.54 23.31 -15.64
N GLU A 408 -14.33 23.68 -16.64
CA GLU A 408 -14.94 25.02 -16.78
C GLU A 408 -15.91 25.29 -15.64
N LEU A 409 -16.76 24.32 -15.27
CA LEU A 409 -17.64 24.45 -14.13
C LEU A 409 -16.85 24.67 -12.83
N PHE A 410 -15.77 23.91 -12.63
CA PHE A 410 -14.89 24.11 -11.47
C PHE A 410 -14.15 25.45 -11.52
N ALA A 411 -13.76 25.94 -12.70
CA ALA A 411 -13.17 27.27 -12.85
C ALA A 411 -14.17 28.40 -12.54
N ASP A 412 -15.44 28.25 -12.95
CA ASP A 412 -16.51 29.21 -12.62
C ASP A 412 -16.85 29.25 -11.12
N ASP A 413 -16.74 28.11 -10.45
CA ASP A 413 -16.85 28.00 -9.00
C ASP A 413 -15.69 28.73 -8.30
N VAL A 414 -14.46 28.54 -8.80
CA VAL A 414 -13.28 29.26 -8.31
C VAL A 414 -13.44 30.76 -8.54
N ARG A 415 -13.89 31.20 -9.71
CA ARG A 415 -14.17 32.61 -10.00
C ARG A 415 -15.17 33.20 -9.00
N GLN A 416 -16.28 32.51 -8.74
CA GLN A 416 -17.26 32.93 -7.72
C GLN A 416 -16.66 33.05 -6.32
N LEU A 417 -15.76 32.13 -5.95
CA LEU A 417 -15.03 32.21 -4.69
C LEU A 417 -14.14 33.46 -4.64
N LEU A 418 -13.36 33.71 -5.68
CA LEU A 418 -12.45 34.85 -5.74
C LEU A 418 -13.20 36.19 -5.77
N ASP A 419 -14.33 36.27 -6.49
CA ASP A 419 -15.25 37.41 -6.46
C ASP A 419 -15.74 37.70 -5.04
N THR A 420 -16.18 36.66 -4.33
CA THR A 420 -16.69 36.79 -2.95
C THR A 420 -15.60 37.28 -2.01
N LEU A 421 -14.39 36.75 -2.15
CA LEU A 421 -13.21 37.16 -1.38
C LEU A 421 -12.64 38.50 -1.85
N ARG A 422 -13.19 39.10 -2.91
CA ARG A 422 -12.74 40.35 -3.55
C ARG A 422 -11.28 40.27 -3.99
N LEU A 423 -10.84 39.09 -4.42
CA LEU A 423 -9.50 38.84 -4.92
C LEU A 423 -9.52 38.97 -6.44
N ARG A 424 -8.79 39.97 -6.94
CA ARG A 424 -8.67 40.23 -8.39
C ARG A 424 -7.61 39.37 -9.05
N GLN A 425 -6.66 38.82 -8.30
CA GLN A 425 -5.62 37.93 -8.78
C GLN A 425 -5.12 37.04 -7.62
N VAL A 426 -4.78 35.79 -7.91
CA VAL A 426 -4.30 34.80 -6.95
C VAL A 426 -3.21 33.91 -7.55
N ASN A 427 -2.24 33.52 -6.72
CA ASN A 427 -1.31 32.44 -7.10
C ASN A 427 -2.00 31.09 -6.89
N ILE A 428 -1.68 30.08 -7.69
CA ILE A 428 -2.38 28.80 -7.66
C ILE A 428 -1.39 27.66 -7.49
N LEU A 429 -1.70 26.72 -6.59
CA LEU A 429 -1.11 25.40 -6.57
C LEU A 429 -2.23 24.38 -6.84
N GLY A 430 -2.23 23.81 -8.04
CA GLY A 430 -3.19 22.81 -8.47
C GLY A 430 -2.54 21.42 -8.55
N TRP A 431 -3.18 20.42 -7.96
CA TRP A 431 -2.73 19.03 -8.03
C TRP A 431 -3.74 18.17 -8.77
N SER A 432 -3.28 17.47 -9.82
CA SER A 432 -4.07 16.57 -10.67
C SER A 432 -5.25 17.33 -11.30
N ASP A 433 -6.50 16.93 -11.04
CA ASP A 433 -7.70 17.70 -11.39
C ASP A 433 -7.59 19.18 -11.00
N GLY A 434 -7.00 19.51 -9.86
CA GLY A 434 -6.80 20.90 -9.46
C GLY A 434 -5.85 21.67 -10.39
N GLY A 435 -4.90 20.98 -11.03
CA GLY A 435 -4.07 21.53 -12.09
C GLY A 435 -4.86 21.75 -13.39
N ASN A 436 -5.75 20.82 -13.73
CA ASN A 436 -6.66 20.94 -14.88
C ASN A 436 -7.66 22.10 -14.68
N THR A 437 -8.21 22.25 -13.48
CA THR A 437 -9.04 23.41 -13.10
C THR A 437 -8.25 24.72 -13.17
N ALA A 438 -6.99 24.74 -12.73
CA ALA A 438 -6.14 25.93 -12.84
C ALA A 438 -5.89 26.32 -14.31
N LEU A 439 -5.64 25.34 -15.19
CA LEU A 439 -5.54 25.58 -16.63
C LEU A 439 -6.85 26.12 -17.21
N SER A 440 -7.99 25.54 -16.85
CA SER A 440 -9.30 26.04 -17.29
C SER A 440 -9.57 27.47 -16.80
N LEU A 441 -9.23 27.78 -15.54
CA LEU A 441 -9.34 29.14 -15.01
C LEU A 441 -8.45 30.12 -15.77
N ALA A 442 -7.21 29.74 -16.10
CA ALA A 442 -6.32 30.58 -16.86
C ALA A 442 -6.77 30.81 -18.31
N LEU A 443 -7.51 29.88 -18.91
CA LEU A 443 -8.07 30.03 -20.25
C LEU A 443 -9.32 30.90 -20.26
N HIS A 444 -10.21 30.74 -19.28
CA HIS A 444 -11.52 31.37 -19.27
C HIS A 444 -11.59 32.67 -18.46
N HIS A 445 -10.77 32.78 -17.41
CA HIS A 445 -10.74 33.90 -16.46
C HIS A 445 -9.29 34.31 -16.11
N PRO A 446 -8.44 34.62 -17.13
CA PRO A 446 -7.02 34.86 -16.96
C PRO A 446 -6.69 36.00 -15.99
N GLU A 447 -7.59 36.97 -15.81
CA GLU A 447 -7.39 38.11 -14.93
C GLU A 447 -7.19 37.71 -13.46
N TYR A 448 -7.76 36.57 -13.04
CA TYR A 448 -7.62 36.05 -11.68
C TYR A 448 -6.30 35.31 -11.46
N VAL A 449 -5.54 35.02 -12.50
CA VAL A 449 -4.38 34.13 -12.42
C VAL A 449 -3.08 34.92 -12.34
N GLY A 450 -2.38 34.79 -11.20
CA GLY A 450 -1.00 35.26 -11.03
C GLY A 450 0.00 34.22 -11.54
N ARG A 451 0.71 33.55 -10.63
CA ARG A 451 1.59 32.41 -10.94
C ARG A 451 0.87 31.10 -10.65
N MET A 452 1.08 30.08 -11.47
CA MET A 452 0.50 28.75 -11.26
C MET A 452 1.57 27.67 -11.13
N ALA A 453 1.51 26.85 -10.08
CA ALA A 453 2.19 25.58 -10.01
C ALA A 453 1.17 24.46 -10.23
N ILE A 454 1.36 23.64 -11.25
CA ILE A 454 0.45 22.54 -11.60
C ILE A 454 1.20 21.21 -11.52
N MET A 455 0.75 20.30 -10.67
CA MET A 455 1.33 18.98 -10.44
C MET A 455 0.46 17.90 -11.08
N GLY A 456 1.00 17.12 -12.01
CA GLY A 456 0.30 15.97 -12.59
C GLY A 456 -0.96 16.33 -13.39
N ALA A 457 -1.01 17.51 -14.01
CA ALA A 457 -2.11 17.91 -14.89
C ALA A 457 -2.04 17.17 -16.25
N ASN A 458 -3.17 17.04 -16.93
CA ASN A 458 -3.27 16.50 -18.29
C ASN A 458 -4.15 17.42 -19.18
N LEU A 459 -3.99 17.29 -20.51
CA LEU A 459 -4.75 18.11 -21.46
C LEU A 459 -5.98 17.38 -22.00
N PHE A 460 -5.89 16.05 -22.05
CA PHE A 460 -6.96 15.18 -22.49
C PHE A 460 -6.84 13.77 -21.88
N PRO A 461 -7.93 12.99 -21.75
CA PRO A 461 -7.92 11.70 -21.07
C PRO A 461 -7.74 10.53 -22.05
N THR A 462 -6.65 10.53 -22.82
CA THR A 462 -6.34 9.46 -23.79
C THR A 462 -5.02 8.76 -23.45
N PRO A 463 -4.73 7.57 -24.05
CA PRO A 463 -3.48 6.84 -23.86
C PRO A 463 -2.19 7.64 -24.17
N GLU A 464 -2.30 8.70 -24.96
CA GLU A 464 -1.18 9.61 -25.27
C GLU A 464 -0.81 10.51 -24.08
N ALA A 465 -1.76 10.81 -23.20
CA ALA A 465 -1.60 11.71 -22.06
C ALA A 465 -1.53 10.99 -20.71
N ILE A 466 -2.42 10.02 -20.51
CA ILE A 466 -2.55 9.25 -19.28
C ILE A 466 -2.23 7.81 -19.66
N GLU A 467 -1.47 7.10 -18.84
CA GLU A 467 -1.11 5.78 -19.31
C GLU A 467 -2.31 4.80 -19.36
N PRO A 468 -2.26 3.83 -20.29
CA PRO A 468 -3.44 3.08 -20.71
C PRO A 468 -4.15 2.34 -19.58
N ALA A 469 -3.41 1.75 -18.65
CA ALA A 469 -4.03 0.91 -17.62
C ALA A 469 -4.73 1.70 -16.51
N VAL A 470 -4.35 2.96 -16.30
CA VAL A 470 -5.12 3.84 -15.42
C VAL A 470 -6.41 4.24 -16.10
N LEU A 471 -6.36 4.64 -17.37
CA LEU A 471 -7.55 4.99 -18.14
C LEU A 471 -8.52 3.80 -18.21
N ALA A 472 -8.02 2.60 -18.51
CA ALA A 472 -8.82 1.37 -18.54
C ALA A 472 -9.46 1.04 -17.18
N ARG A 473 -8.80 1.38 -16.08
CA ARG A 473 -9.41 1.26 -14.75
C ARG A 473 -10.50 2.29 -14.53
N PHE A 474 -10.27 3.57 -14.82
CA PHE A 474 -11.30 4.59 -14.66
C PHE A 474 -12.54 4.25 -15.47
N GLN A 475 -12.36 3.80 -16.71
CA GLN A 475 -13.46 3.30 -17.55
C GLN A 475 -14.20 2.12 -16.91
N ARG A 476 -13.48 1.16 -16.29
CA ARG A 476 -14.12 0.05 -15.57
C ARG A 476 -14.88 0.51 -14.33
N GLN A 477 -14.29 1.40 -13.53
CA GLN A 477 -14.94 1.97 -12.35
C GLN A 477 -16.17 2.77 -12.74
N LEU A 478 -16.09 3.57 -13.80
CA LEU A 478 -17.20 4.32 -14.37
C LEU A 478 -18.34 3.37 -14.76
N ARG A 479 -18.06 2.30 -15.52
CA ARG A 479 -19.09 1.30 -15.87
C ARG A 479 -19.75 0.68 -14.63
N GLN A 480 -18.97 0.35 -13.61
CA GLN A 480 -19.49 -0.22 -12.35
C GLN A 480 -20.32 0.79 -11.56
N ALA A 481 -19.89 2.04 -11.47
CA ALA A 481 -20.59 3.11 -10.77
C ALA A 481 -21.90 3.48 -11.51
N GLN A 482 -21.85 3.59 -12.85
CA GLN A 482 -23.02 3.81 -13.69
C GLN A 482 -24.09 2.72 -13.53
N ALA A 483 -23.68 1.47 -13.38
CA ALA A 483 -24.60 0.36 -13.13
C ALA A 483 -25.32 0.48 -11.77
N ARG A 484 -24.74 1.18 -10.79
CA ARG A 484 -25.38 1.47 -9.49
C ARG A 484 -26.22 2.73 -9.52
N SER A 485 -25.68 3.82 -10.09
CA SER A 485 -26.36 5.10 -10.24
C SER A 485 -25.64 5.95 -11.30
N SER A 486 -26.37 6.38 -12.33
CA SER A 486 -25.81 7.20 -13.41
C SER A 486 -25.53 8.66 -13.02
N THR A 487 -26.18 9.15 -11.95
CA THR A 487 -26.17 10.55 -11.49
C THR A 487 -25.49 10.75 -10.13
N SER A 488 -24.99 9.68 -9.49
CA SER A 488 -24.23 9.83 -8.24
C SER A 488 -22.98 10.67 -8.45
N THR A 489 -22.56 11.40 -7.42
CA THR A 489 -21.34 12.21 -7.46
C THR A 489 -20.11 11.37 -7.82
N GLU A 490 -19.98 10.15 -7.28
CA GLU A 490 -18.92 9.21 -7.66
C GLU A 490 -18.91 8.93 -9.17
N THR A 491 -20.08 8.63 -9.76
CA THR A 491 -20.19 8.36 -11.19
C THR A 491 -19.82 9.59 -12.03
N ARG A 492 -20.23 10.78 -11.61
CA ARG A 492 -19.94 12.04 -12.32
C ARG A 492 -18.47 12.42 -12.23
N LEU A 493 -17.80 12.21 -11.09
CA LEU A 493 -16.35 12.40 -10.94
C LEU A 493 -15.55 11.39 -11.78
N LEU A 494 -15.98 10.13 -11.83
CA LEU A 494 -15.37 9.12 -12.71
C LEU A 494 -15.58 9.44 -14.19
N ARG A 495 -16.69 10.09 -14.54
CA ARG A 495 -16.96 10.56 -15.90
C ARG A 495 -16.02 11.71 -16.27
N LEU A 496 -15.84 12.68 -15.37
CA LEU A 496 -14.86 13.76 -15.52
C LEU A 496 -13.47 13.20 -15.85
N LEU A 497 -12.98 12.21 -15.10
CA LEU A 497 -11.65 11.60 -15.33
C LEU A 497 -11.47 10.87 -16.67
N VAL A 498 -12.57 10.38 -17.27
CA VAL A 498 -12.55 9.58 -18.50
C VAL A 498 -12.88 10.42 -19.74
N GLN A 499 -13.63 11.51 -19.56
CA GLN A 499 -14.16 12.32 -20.65
C GLN A 499 -13.55 13.71 -20.72
N GLU A 500 -13.03 14.26 -19.63
CA GLU A 500 -12.44 15.60 -19.58
C GLU A 500 -10.95 15.53 -19.16
N PRO A 501 -10.12 16.56 -19.42
CA PRO A 501 -10.39 17.76 -20.21
C PRO A 501 -10.26 17.53 -21.72
N HIS A 502 -10.45 18.57 -22.52
CA HIS A 502 -10.17 18.58 -23.96
C HIS A 502 -9.34 19.79 -24.39
N PHE A 503 -8.31 20.14 -23.61
CA PHE A 503 -7.41 21.23 -23.96
C PHE A 503 -6.50 20.86 -25.15
N THR A 504 -6.28 21.81 -26.03
CA THR A 504 -5.32 21.70 -27.13
C THR A 504 -4.06 22.50 -26.84
N LEU A 505 -2.93 22.10 -27.44
CA LEU A 505 -1.67 22.85 -27.31
C LEU A 505 -1.80 24.32 -27.76
N PRO A 506 -2.50 24.65 -28.87
CA PRO A 506 -2.75 26.04 -29.24
C PRO A 506 -3.56 26.81 -28.19
N GLN A 507 -4.58 26.21 -27.57
CA GLN A 507 -5.33 26.89 -26.51
C GLN A 507 -4.44 27.25 -25.33
N ILE A 508 -3.70 26.27 -24.78
CA ILE A 508 -2.86 26.55 -23.60
C ILE A 508 -1.69 27.49 -23.91
N SER A 509 -1.25 27.61 -25.17
CA SER A 509 -0.22 28.59 -25.53
C SER A 509 -0.65 30.05 -25.38
N THR A 510 -1.95 30.31 -25.22
CA THR A 510 -2.47 31.66 -24.93
C THR A 510 -2.37 32.04 -23.45
N ILE A 511 -2.02 31.10 -22.56
CA ILE A 511 -1.87 31.35 -21.13
C ILE A 511 -0.59 32.15 -20.88
N GLN A 512 -0.75 33.42 -20.55
CA GLN A 512 0.36 34.35 -20.28
C GLN A 512 0.90 34.27 -18.84
N ALA A 513 0.14 33.66 -17.92
CA ALA A 513 0.58 33.47 -16.54
C ALA A 513 1.87 32.62 -16.49
N PRO A 514 2.86 32.94 -15.63
CA PRO A 514 3.98 32.04 -15.40
C PRO A 514 3.50 30.70 -14.82
N VAL A 515 3.97 29.59 -15.39
CA VAL A 515 3.54 28.24 -14.98
C VAL A 515 4.72 27.36 -14.58
N LEU A 516 4.72 26.83 -13.36
CA LEU A 516 5.57 25.71 -12.98
C LEU A 516 4.82 24.40 -13.23
N VAL A 517 5.24 23.66 -14.25
CA VAL A 517 4.74 22.31 -14.55
C VAL A 517 5.54 21.30 -13.74
N LEU A 518 4.86 20.55 -12.87
CA LEU A 518 5.43 19.53 -11.99
C LEU A 518 4.87 18.15 -12.36
N ALA A 519 5.72 17.14 -12.28
CA ALA A 519 5.30 15.74 -12.31
C ALA A 519 6.30 14.89 -11.53
N GLY A 520 5.84 13.74 -11.04
CA GLY A 520 6.76 12.70 -10.56
C GLY A 520 7.56 12.12 -11.74
N GLN A 521 8.77 11.62 -11.49
CA GLN A 521 9.48 10.80 -12.47
C GLN A 521 8.69 9.54 -12.86
N HIS A 522 7.90 9.05 -11.91
CA HIS A 522 6.98 7.93 -12.07
C HIS A 522 5.54 8.45 -11.95
N ASP A 523 5.17 9.47 -12.73
CA ASP A 523 3.79 9.99 -12.78
C ASP A 523 2.87 9.18 -13.72
N VAL A 524 1.58 9.12 -13.36
CA VAL A 524 0.54 8.48 -14.16
C VAL A 524 0.31 9.22 -15.49
N ILE A 525 0.61 10.52 -15.47
CA ILE A 525 0.63 11.36 -16.65
C ILE A 525 1.95 11.10 -17.36
N ARG A 526 1.87 10.78 -18.65
CA ARG A 526 3.03 10.41 -19.44
C ARG A 526 4.00 11.58 -19.49
N GLU A 527 5.27 11.31 -19.21
CA GLU A 527 6.31 12.35 -19.23
C GLU A 527 6.35 13.11 -20.57
N ALA A 528 6.15 12.40 -21.69
CA ALA A 528 6.07 13.00 -23.02
C ALA A 528 4.95 14.04 -23.12
N HIS A 529 3.80 13.76 -22.49
CA HIS A 529 2.65 14.66 -22.41
C HIS A 529 2.94 15.87 -21.52
N THR A 530 3.48 15.66 -20.31
CA THR A 530 3.89 16.73 -19.40
C THR A 530 4.91 17.67 -20.05
N ARG A 531 5.88 17.13 -20.77
CA ARG A 531 6.88 17.91 -21.52
C ARG A 531 6.25 18.67 -22.69
N ALA A 532 5.27 18.10 -23.39
CA ALA A 532 4.56 18.78 -24.47
C ALA A 532 3.76 19.98 -23.94
N MET A 533 3.05 19.79 -22.82
CA MET A 533 2.35 20.86 -22.12
C MET A 533 3.31 21.99 -21.72
N ALA A 534 4.43 21.66 -21.07
CA ALA A 534 5.41 22.67 -20.68
C ALA A 534 5.97 23.44 -21.88
N ARG A 535 6.25 22.77 -23.01
CA ARG A 535 6.74 23.46 -24.22
C ARG A 535 5.71 24.40 -24.85
N ALA A 536 4.42 24.08 -24.76
CA ALA A 536 3.36 24.91 -25.33
C ALA A 536 3.06 26.16 -24.48
N LEU A 537 3.29 26.08 -23.17
CA LEU A 537 3.11 27.21 -22.25
C LEU A 537 4.29 28.21 -22.37
N PRO A 538 4.05 29.48 -22.76
CA PRO A 538 5.10 30.43 -23.16
C PRO A 538 6.05 30.83 -22.03
N HIS A 539 5.56 30.84 -20.79
CA HIS A 539 6.31 31.27 -19.60
C HIS A 539 6.45 30.15 -18.58
N SER A 540 6.68 28.93 -19.06
CA SER A 540 6.71 27.75 -18.20
C SER A 540 8.10 27.38 -17.69
N ARG A 541 8.14 26.67 -16.57
CA ARG A 541 9.28 25.87 -16.11
C ARG A 541 8.81 24.46 -15.85
N LEU A 542 9.59 23.47 -16.26
CA LEU A 542 9.31 22.06 -15.98
C LEU A 542 10.19 21.56 -14.83
N ARG A 543 9.59 20.84 -13.89
CA ARG A 543 10.32 20.10 -12.86
C ARG A 543 9.77 18.68 -12.72
N LEU A 544 10.62 17.70 -13.02
CA LEU A 544 10.35 16.29 -12.73
C LEU A 544 10.99 15.93 -11.39
N LEU A 545 10.18 15.45 -10.45
CA LEU A 545 10.61 15.10 -9.10
C LEU A 545 11.12 13.65 -9.09
N GLN A 546 12.40 13.48 -8.77
CA GLN A 546 13.09 12.18 -8.78
C GLN A 546 12.44 11.20 -7.81
N ASP A 547 12.34 9.93 -8.22
CA ASP A 547 11.77 8.82 -7.46
C ASP A 547 10.33 9.05 -6.91
N ALA A 548 9.66 10.10 -7.39
CA ALA A 548 8.32 10.48 -6.97
C ALA A 548 7.28 10.09 -8.03
N THR A 549 6.05 9.88 -7.58
CA THR A 549 4.91 9.51 -8.41
C THR A 549 3.94 10.68 -8.58
N HIS A 550 2.73 10.41 -9.10
CA HIS A 550 1.63 11.38 -9.07
C HIS A 550 1.29 11.89 -7.65
N TYR A 551 1.70 11.17 -6.60
CA TYR A 551 1.58 11.58 -5.19
C TYR A 551 2.81 12.37 -4.67
N ALA A 552 3.62 12.96 -5.54
CA ALA A 552 4.80 13.73 -5.13
C ALA A 552 4.57 14.75 -3.99
N PRO A 553 3.42 15.48 -3.91
CA PRO A 553 3.14 16.37 -2.76
C PRO A 553 3.17 15.64 -1.40
N GLN A 554 2.83 14.35 -1.37
CA GLN A 554 2.81 13.53 -0.16
C GLN A 554 4.05 12.66 0.00
N GLU A 555 4.67 12.23 -1.10
CA GLU A 555 5.84 11.34 -1.09
C GLU A 555 7.15 12.08 -0.82
N VAL A 556 7.30 13.29 -1.37
CA VAL A 556 8.51 14.12 -1.25
C VAL A 556 8.13 15.55 -0.84
N PRO A 557 7.37 15.74 0.26
CA PRO A 557 6.75 17.02 0.62
C PRO A 557 7.76 18.16 0.79
N GLU A 558 8.93 17.89 1.37
CA GLU A 558 9.95 18.92 1.58
C GLU A 558 10.50 19.46 0.24
N VAL A 559 10.84 18.55 -0.69
CA VAL A 559 11.35 18.91 -2.01
C VAL A 559 10.27 19.59 -2.83
N PHE A 560 9.04 19.07 -2.76
CA PHE A 560 7.88 19.64 -3.44
C PHE A 560 7.60 21.07 -2.97
N ASN A 561 7.42 21.25 -1.65
CA ASN A 561 7.10 22.55 -1.05
C ASN A 561 8.19 23.58 -1.34
N LYS A 562 9.47 23.20 -1.19
CA LYS A 562 10.60 24.07 -1.51
C LYS A 562 10.56 24.54 -2.97
N THR A 563 10.35 23.61 -3.90
CA THR A 563 10.28 23.91 -5.34
C THR A 563 9.13 24.88 -5.66
N VAL A 564 7.95 24.63 -5.09
CA VAL A 564 6.78 25.50 -5.26
C VAL A 564 7.04 26.89 -4.68
N LEU A 565 7.57 26.98 -3.45
CA LEU A 565 7.90 28.24 -2.80
C LEU A 565 8.92 29.07 -3.59
N GLU A 566 9.99 28.43 -4.08
CA GLU A 566 11.01 29.10 -4.90
C GLU A 566 10.45 29.68 -6.19
N PHE A 567 9.43 29.05 -6.77
CA PHE A 567 8.74 29.55 -7.95
C PHE A 567 7.77 30.69 -7.63
N LEU A 568 6.95 30.53 -6.58
CA LEU A 568 5.92 31.50 -6.21
C LEU A 568 6.48 32.80 -5.64
N ARG A 569 7.69 32.78 -5.06
CA ARG A 569 8.37 33.96 -4.50
C ARG A 569 9.04 34.86 -5.53
N GLN A 570 9.18 34.42 -6.77
CA GLN A 570 9.86 35.23 -7.77
C GLN A 570 9.03 36.50 -8.05
N PRO A 571 9.71 37.66 -8.18
CA PRO A 571 9.05 38.94 -8.38
C PRO A 571 8.22 38.98 -9.66
#